data_AF-A0A7S3XK55-F1
#
_entry.id   AF-A0A7S3XK55-F1
#
_cell.length_a   1.000
_cell.length_b   1.000
_cell.length_c   1.000
_cell.angle_alpha   90.00
_cell.angle_beta   90.00
_cell.angle_gamma   90.00
#
_symmetry.space_group_name_H-M   'P 1'
#
loop_
_entity.id
_entity.type
_entity.pdbx_description
1 polymer ?
#
loop_
_entity_poly.entity_id
_entity_poly.type
_entity_poly.pdbx_seq_one_letter_code
_entity_poly.pdbx_strand_id
1 'polypeptide(L)'
;TAEMPVETKPVNPHVATTCTAGPIGLTAFGITTILLNFLNAELIGKDTITLIICYGMFHGGMIQILAGMWEVYRGNIFGGCAFTSYGGFWMGFALFEILMVITELEPPSKDGKVVWLIVWGIFTLLNFVGTLNANRVVQFVFASLTALFFLLAAGVNNADIHILAGYVGIVCGSSALYLGWAEVMNELAGRELR
;
A
#
# COMPACT_ATOMS: atom_id res chain seq x y z
N THR A 1 -34.99 24.92 -30.07
CA THR A 1 -34.67 24.73 -28.65
C THR A 1 -33.17 24.64 -28.53
N ALA A 2 -32.51 25.76 -28.21
CA ALA A 2 -31.05 25.79 -28.04
C ALA A 2 -30.74 25.29 -26.63
N GLU A 3 -30.08 24.13 -26.52
CA GLU A 3 -29.51 23.66 -25.25
C GLU A 3 -28.42 24.64 -24.82
N MET A 4 -28.55 25.13 -23.58
CA MET A 4 -27.56 25.99 -22.96
C MET A 4 -26.24 25.22 -22.79
N PRO A 5 -25.08 25.84 -23.06
CA PRO A 5 -23.80 25.25 -22.67
C PRO A 5 -23.78 25.06 -21.16
N VAL A 6 -23.54 23.82 -20.70
CA VAL A 6 -23.23 23.57 -19.30
C VAL A 6 -21.88 24.23 -19.03
N GLU A 7 -21.91 25.40 -18.42
CA GLU A 7 -20.71 26.08 -17.95
C GLU A 7 -20.11 25.24 -16.81
N THR A 8 -19.16 24.36 -17.15
CA THR A 8 -18.34 23.69 -16.15
C THR A 8 -17.51 24.77 -15.48
N LYS A 9 -17.90 25.17 -14.26
CA LYS A 9 -17.12 26.09 -13.44
C LYS A 9 -15.65 25.63 -13.47
N PRO A 10 -14.69 26.51 -13.82
CA PRO A 10 -13.29 26.16 -13.73
C PRO A 10 -12.99 25.77 -12.29
N VAL A 11 -12.45 24.57 -12.10
CA VAL A 11 -11.89 24.14 -10.82
C VAL A 11 -10.87 25.21 -10.42
N ASN A 12 -11.10 25.85 -9.27
CA ASN A 12 -10.27 26.95 -8.82
C ASN A 12 -8.80 26.51 -8.72
N PRO A 13 -7.88 27.08 -9.53
CA PRO A 13 -6.47 26.67 -9.55
C PRO A 13 -5.74 26.96 -8.24
N HIS A 14 -6.34 27.73 -7.31
CA HIS A 14 -5.71 28.13 -6.05
C HIS A 14 -5.98 27.19 -4.85
N VAL A 15 -6.80 26.15 -4.97
CA VAL A 15 -7.03 25.19 -3.87
C VAL A 15 -6.04 24.00 -3.92
N ALA A 16 -5.30 23.85 -5.02
CA ALA A 16 -4.52 22.64 -5.32
C ALA A 16 -3.08 22.60 -4.79
N THR A 17 -2.57 23.66 -4.15
CA THR A 17 -1.12 23.80 -3.92
C THR A 17 -0.59 23.37 -2.55
N THR A 18 -1.41 23.05 -1.54
CA THR A 18 -0.91 22.71 -0.19
C THR A 18 -1.32 21.31 0.31
N CYS A 19 -2.57 20.87 0.13
CA CYS A 19 -3.01 19.62 0.74
C CYS A 19 -2.72 18.39 -0.14
N THR A 20 -2.01 17.39 0.42
CA THR A 20 -1.67 16.11 -0.23
C THR A 20 -2.32 14.92 0.47
N ALA A 21 -2.74 13.90 -0.30
CA ALA A 21 -3.23 12.64 0.24
C ALA A 21 -2.11 11.58 0.38
N GLY A 22 -0.88 11.91 -0.05
CA GLY A 22 0.31 11.08 0.13
C GLY A 22 0.48 10.50 1.54
N PRO A 23 0.41 11.32 2.60
CA PRO A 23 0.51 10.84 3.98
C PRO A 23 -0.59 9.83 4.35
N ILE A 24 -1.82 10.07 3.91
CA ILE A 24 -2.95 9.19 4.18
C ILE A 24 -2.70 7.82 3.54
N GLY A 25 -2.28 7.80 2.27
CA GLY A 25 -1.95 6.55 1.57
C GLY A 25 -0.79 5.78 2.22
N LEU A 26 0.26 6.49 2.63
CA LEU A 26 1.45 5.90 3.25
C LEU A 26 1.18 5.36 4.66
N THR A 27 0.44 6.10 5.49
CA THR A 27 0.05 5.63 6.82
C THR A 27 -0.94 4.46 6.73
N ALA A 28 -1.86 4.51 5.75
CA ALA A 28 -2.79 3.43 5.43
C ALA A 28 -2.07 2.11 5.12
N PHE A 29 -1.12 2.20 4.20
CA PHE A 29 -0.24 1.11 3.81
C PHE A 29 0.62 0.62 4.97
N GLY A 30 1.32 1.54 5.64
CA GLY A 30 2.34 1.23 6.65
C GLY A 30 1.77 0.45 7.83
N ILE A 31 0.66 0.91 8.41
CA ILE A 31 0.03 0.25 9.57
C ILE A 31 -0.43 -1.17 9.20
N THR A 32 -1.12 -1.31 8.08
CA THR A 32 -1.64 -2.62 7.63
C THR A 32 -0.50 -3.60 7.31
N THR A 33 0.57 -3.10 6.69
CA THR A 33 1.77 -3.87 6.36
C THR A 33 2.50 -4.33 7.61
N ILE A 34 2.64 -3.47 8.63
CA ILE A 34 3.24 -3.84 9.91
C ILE A 34 2.44 -4.98 10.54
N LEU A 35 1.12 -4.84 10.67
CA LEU A 35 0.27 -5.85 11.30
C LEU A 35 0.38 -7.24 10.64
N LEU A 36 0.27 -7.30 9.31
CA LEU A 36 0.43 -8.55 8.57
C LEU A 36 1.82 -9.16 8.79
N ASN A 37 2.86 -8.34 8.84
CA ASN A 37 4.21 -8.84 8.88
C ASN A 37 4.71 -9.20 10.28
N PHE A 38 4.09 -8.67 11.35
CA PHE A 38 4.22 -9.26 12.68
C PHE A 38 3.67 -10.70 12.72
N LEU A 39 2.57 -10.97 12.01
CA LEU A 39 2.04 -12.33 11.86
C LEU A 39 2.97 -13.22 11.03
N ASN A 40 3.46 -12.73 9.87
CA ASN A 40 4.40 -13.49 9.03
C ASN A 40 5.73 -13.79 9.74
N ALA A 41 6.20 -12.90 10.63
CA ALA A 41 7.39 -13.08 11.44
C ALA A 41 7.16 -13.99 12.68
N GLU A 42 5.95 -14.53 12.85
CA GLU A 42 5.54 -15.36 14.00
C GLU A 42 5.70 -14.66 15.37
N LEU A 43 5.63 -13.32 15.40
CA LEU A 43 5.74 -12.54 16.63
C LEU A 43 4.39 -12.39 17.36
N ILE A 44 3.29 -12.72 16.69
CA ILE A 44 1.92 -12.67 17.21
C ILE A 44 1.13 -13.92 16.78
N GLY A 45 0.04 -14.21 17.49
CA GLY A 45 -0.82 -15.37 17.23
C GLY A 45 -1.61 -15.29 15.93
N LYS A 46 -1.90 -16.44 15.33
CA LYS A 46 -2.64 -16.59 14.06
C LYS A 46 -4.08 -16.06 14.13
N ASP A 47 -4.66 -16.01 15.31
CA ASP A 47 -5.95 -15.38 15.59
C ASP A 47 -5.98 -13.88 15.24
N THR A 48 -4.83 -13.23 15.12
CA THR A 48 -4.72 -11.83 14.70
C THR A 48 -5.12 -11.61 13.23
N ILE A 49 -5.23 -12.66 12.41
CA ILE A 49 -5.64 -12.55 11.01
C ILE A 49 -6.97 -11.81 10.84
N THR A 50 -7.91 -11.97 11.78
CA THR A 50 -9.20 -11.25 11.74
C THR A 50 -9.04 -9.72 11.81
N LEU A 51 -8.10 -9.23 12.61
CA LEU A 51 -7.79 -7.79 12.66
C LEU A 51 -7.15 -7.32 11.36
N ILE A 52 -6.25 -8.12 10.79
CA ILE A 52 -5.58 -7.81 9.52
C ILE A 52 -6.61 -7.74 8.38
N ILE A 53 -7.61 -8.62 8.35
CA ILE A 53 -8.72 -8.56 7.39
C ILE A 53 -9.47 -7.22 7.51
N CYS A 54 -9.82 -6.79 8.73
CA CYS A 54 -10.50 -5.51 8.94
C CYS A 54 -9.66 -4.31 8.44
N TYR A 55 -8.36 -4.30 8.76
CA TYR A 55 -7.45 -3.26 8.28
C TYR A 55 -7.23 -3.33 6.77
N GLY A 56 -7.15 -4.53 6.20
CA GLY A 56 -7.06 -4.76 4.76
C GLY A 56 -8.30 -4.27 3.99
N MET A 57 -9.50 -4.41 4.56
CA MET A 57 -10.73 -3.87 3.97
C MET A 57 -10.78 -2.35 4.02
N PHE A 58 -10.57 -1.76 5.20
CA PHE A 58 -10.91 -0.35 5.43
C PHE A 58 -9.71 0.58 5.39
N HIS A 59 -8.59 0.20 5.98
CA HIS A 59 -7.45 1.09 6.17
C HIS A 59 -6.44 0.94 5.03
N GLY A 60 -5.71 -0.17 5.00
CA GLY A 60 -4.84 -0.51 3.87
C GLY A 60 -5.61 -0.65 2.55
N GLY A 61 -6.91 -0.92 2.58
CA GLY A 61 -7.76 -1.03 1.39
C GLY A 61 -8.44 0.28 1.00
N MET A 62 -9.66 0.49 1.53
CA MET A 62 -10.53 1.59 1.12
C MET A 62 -9.90 2.98 1.32
N ILE A 63 -9.36 3.29 2.50
CA ILE A 63 -8.72 4.60 2.76
C ILE A 63 -7.54 4.82 1.80
N GLN A 64 -6.75 3.77 1.54
CA GLN A 64 -5.62 3.87 0.62
C GLN A 64 -6.07 4.10 -0.84
N ILE A 65 -7.15 3.44 -1.29
CA ILE A 65 -7.76 3.70 -2.60
C ILE A 65 -8.21 5.15 -2.70
N LEU A 66 -8.92 5.65 -1.69
CA LEU A 66 -9.36 7.04 -1.65
C LEU A 66 -8.15 7.97 -1.73
N ALA A 67 -7.10 7.78 -0.93
CA ALA A 67 -5.89 8.58 -1.03
C ALA A 67 -5.31 8.60 -2.46
N GLY A 68 -5.29 7.46 -3.14
CA GLY A 68 -4.89 7.37 -4.56
C GLY A 68 -5.77 8.19 -5.50
N MET A 69 -7.09 8.13 -5.35
CA MET A 69 -8.02 8.93 -6.16
C MET A 69 -7.78 10.44 -6.00
N TRP A 70 -7.52 10.90 -4.76
CA TRP A 70 -7.19 12.30 -4.50
C TRP A 70 -5.82 12.70 -5.07
N GLU A 71 -4.83 11.80 -5.08
CA GLU A 71 -3.55 12.06 -5.75
C GLU A 71 -3.69 12.17 -7.27
N VAL A 72 -4.53 11.34 -7.91
CA VAL A 72 -4.87 11.49 -9.33
C VAL A 72 -5.52 12.84 -9.59
N TYR A 73 -6.47 13.25 -8.76
CA TYR A 73 -7.13 14.56 -8.88
C TYR A 73 -6.15 15.74 -8.79
N ARG A 74 -5.07 15.58 -7.99
CA ARG A 74 -3.99 16.57 -7.86
C ARG A 74 -2.94 16.51 -8.96
N GLY A 75 -3.04 15.56 -9.89
CA GLY A 75 -2.06 15.36 -10.96
C GLY A 75 -0.82 14.54 -10.56
N ASN A 76 -0.79 13.96 -9.35
CA ASN A 76 0.26 13.02 -8.95
C ASN A 76 -0.10 11.60 -9.39
N ILE A 77 0.20 11.27 -10.65
CA ILE A 77 -0.12 9.95 -11.21
C ILE A 77 0.65 8.80 -10.55
N PHE A 78 1.87 9.06 -10.06
CA PHE A 78 2.66 8.03 -9.36
C PHE A 78 1.99 7.63 -8.05
N GLY A 79 1.68 8.61 -7.19
CA GLY A 79 0.95 8.38 -5.95
C GLY A 79 -0.43 7.76 -6.20
N GLY A 80 -1.14 8.27 -7.21
CA GLY A 80 -2.43 7.73 -7.63
C GLY A 80 -2.39 6.26 -8.02
N CYS A 81 -1.41 5.86 -8.85
CA CYS A 81 -1.21 4.48 -9.25
C CYS A 81 -0.83 3.60 -8.05
N ALA A 82 0.20 4.01 -7.29
CA ALA A 82 0.68 3.23 -6.16
C ALA A 82 -0.42 3.02 -5.10
N PHE A 83 -1.04 4.08 -4.59
CA PHE A 83 -2.01 3.96 -3.50
C PHE A 83 -3.28 3.24 -3.92
N THR A 84 -3.81 3.51 -5.12
CA THR A 84 -5.00 2.81 -5.61
C THR A 84 -4.73 1.32 -5.82
N SER A 85 -3.59 0.97 -6.42
CA SER A 85 -3.22 -0.44 -6.65
C SER A 85 -2.99 -1.21 -5.35
N TYR A 86 -2.22 -0.66 -4.40
CA TYR A 86 -1.99 -1.35 -3.12
C TYR A 86 -3.24 -1.38 -2.23
N GLY A 87 -4.12 -0.39 -2.33
CA GLY A 87 -5.43 -0.50 -1.69
C GLY A 87 -6.31 -1.59 -2.31
N GLY A 88 -6.26 -1.74 -3.63
CA GLY A 88 -6.86 -2.89 -4.32
C GLY A 88 -6.25 -4.23 -3.88
N PHE A 89 -4.93 -4.30 -3.70
CA PHE A 89 -4.25 -5.47 -3.15
C PHE A 89 -4.79 -5.85 -1.77
N TRP A 90 -4.89 -4.89 -0.85
CA TRP A 90 -5.37 -5.14 0.50
C TRP A 90 -6.84 -5.55 0.56
N MET A 91 -7.70 -4.92 -0.23
CA MET A 91 -9.10 -5.35 -0.34
C MET A 91 -9.22 -6.76 -0.93
N GLY A 92 -8.42 -7.07 -1.96
CA GLY A 92 -8.38 -8.40 -2.56
C GLY A 92 -7.85 -9.47 -1.60
N PHE A 93 -6.80 -9.17 -0.84
CA PHE A 93 -6.26 -10.05 0.21
C PHE A 93 -7.29 -10.30 1.31
N ALA A 94 -7.94 -9.26 1.82
CA ALA A 94 -8.95 -9.41 2.86
C ALA A 94 -10.17 -10.22 2.37
N LEU A 95 -10.62 -9.97 1.13
CA LEU A 95 -11.69 -10.76 0.52
C LEU A 95 -11.27 -12.22 0.34
N PHE A 96 -10.03 -12.48 -0.09
CA PHE A 96 -9.49 -13.82 -0.19
C PHE A 96 -9.56 -14.56 1.16
N GLU A 97 -9.06 -13.97 2.24
CA GLU A 97 -9.11 -14.58 3.57
C GLU A 97 -10.55 -14.83 4.05
N ILE A 98 -11.49 -13.91 3.77
CA ILE A 98 -12.91 -14.10 4.07
C ILE A 98 -13.48 -15.30 3.30
N LEU A 99 -13.24 -15.37 1.98
CA LEU A 99 -13.75 -16.44 1.13
C LEU A 99 -13.23 -17.81 1.56
N MET A 100 -11.98 -17.91 2.01
CA MET A 100 -11.42 -19.16 2.54
C MET A 100 -12.13 -19.67 3.80
N VAL A 101 -12.84 -18.80 4.52
CA VAL A 101 -13.60 -19.17 5.73
C VAL A 101 -15.07 -19.43 5.43
N ILE A 102 -15.69 -18.63 4.55
CA ILE A 102 -17.15 -18.64 4.36
C ILE A 102 -17.62 -19.48 3.16
N THR A 103 -16.69 -19.98 2.34
CA THR A 103 -16.99 -20.79 1.15
C THR A 103 -16.19 -22.10 1.15
N GLU A 104 -16.58 -23.02 0.26
CA GLU A 104 -15.85 -24.27 0.00
C GLU A 104 -14.96 -24.16 -1.25
N LEU A 105 -14.51 -22.94 -1.60
CA LEU A 105 -13.58 -22.76 -2.70
C LEU A 105 -12.24 -23.45 -2.40
N GLU A 106 -11.66 -24.08 -3.41
CA GLU A 106 -10.33 -24.67 -3.28
C GLU A 106 -9.30 -23.58 -2.99
N PRO A 107 -8.42 -23.76 -1.98
CA PRO A 107 -7.32 -22.83 -1.75
C PRO A 107 -6.44 -22.77 -3.01
N PRO A 108 -5.89 -21.59 -3.36
CA PRO A 108 -4.99 -21.49 -4.50
C PRO A 108 -3.77 -22.38 -4.28
N SER A 109 -3.33 -23.04 -5.35
CA SER A 109 -2.12 -23.84 -5.34
C SER A 109 -0.91 -23.03 -4.89
N LYS A 110 0.12 -23.69 -4.35
CA LYS A 110 1.37 -23.03 -3.98
C LYS A 110 1.94 -22.24 -5.15
N ASP A 111 1.98 -22.84 -6.33
CA ASP A 111 2.46 -22.18 -7.55
C ASP A 111 1.61 -20.95 -7.92
N GLY A 112 0.28 -21.04 -7.76
CA GLY A 112 -0.62 -19.90 -7.94
C GLY A 112 -0.31 -18.75 -7.00
N LYS A 113 -0.09 -19.03 -5.71
CA LYS A 113 0.32 -18.01 -4.72
C LYS A 113 1.68 -17.39 -5.05
N VAL A 114 2.65 -18.22 -5.47
CA VAL A 114 3.98 -17.76 -5.90
C VAL A 114 3.88 -16.81 -7.08
N VAL A 115 3.15 -17.20 -8.13
CA VAL A 115 2.97 -16.37 -9.33
C VAL A 115 2.29 -15.05 -8.99
N TRP A 116 1.22 -15.08 -8.17
CA TRP A 116 0.54 -13.87 -7.72
C TRP A 116 1.50 -12.89 -7.00
N LEU A 117 2.30 -13.39 -6.05
CA LEU A 117 3.27 -12.58 -5.31
C LEU A 117 4.42 -12.07 -6.21
N ILE A 118 4.90 -12.86 -7.16
CA ILE A 118 5.91 -12.44 -8.14
C ILE A 118 5.37 -11.32 -9.03
N VAL A 119 4.13 -11.42 -9.51
CA VAL A 119 3.51 -10.38 -10.35
C VAL A 119 3.40 -9.07 -9.57
N TRP A 120 2.98 -9.11 -8.30
CA TRP A 120 3.01 -7.93 -7.42
C TRP A 120 4.43 -7.42 -7.19
N GLY A 121 5.41 -8.30 -6.99
CA GLY A 121 6.82 -7.92 -6.86
C GLY A 121 7.37 -7.21 -8.10
N ILE A 122 7.01 -7.66 -9.30
CA ILE A 122 7.36 -7.01 -10.58
C ILE A 122 6.69 -5.64 -10.67
N PHE A 123 5.39 -5.55 -10.37
CA PHE A 123 4.69 -4.26 -10.31
C PHE A 123 5.39 -3.29 -9.35
N THR A 124 5.72 -3.74 -8.15
CA THR A 124 6.44 -2.92 -7.16
C THR A 124 7.84 -2.55 -7.63
N LEU A 125 8.57 -3.46 -8.29
CA LEU A 125 9.89 -3.16 -8.86
C LEU A 125 9.81 -2.04 -9.91
N LEU A 126 8.80 -2.05 -10.78
CA LEU A 126 8.57 -0.98 -11.74
C LEU A 126 8.27 0.35 -11.03
N ASN A 127 7.48 0.33 -9.96
CA ASN A 127 7.27 1.51 -9.13
C ASN A 127 8.58 1.99 -8.49
N PHE A 128 9.41 1.08 -7.96
CA PHE A 128 10.72 1.41 -7.40
C PHE A 128 11.60 2.13 -8.42
N VAL A 129 11.66 1.66 -9.67
CA VAL A 129 12.37 2.35 -10.76
C VAL A 129 11.82 3.77 -10.97
N GLY A 130 10.50 3.95 -10.87
CA GLY A 130 9.87 5.27 -10.88
C GLY A 130 10.32 6.21 -9.76
N THR A 131 10.79 5.67 -8.62
CA THR A 131 11.25 6.45 -7.46
C THR A 131 12.72 6.85 -7.49
N LEU A 132 13.49 6.48 -8.52
CA LEU A 132 14.94 6.72 -8.54
C LEU A 132 15.34 8.20 -8.45
N ASN A 133 14.45 9.11 -8.87
CA ASN A 133 14.62 10.57 -8.72
C ASN A 133 13.91 11.17 -7.49
N ALA A 134 13.22 10.34 -6.69
CA ALA A 134 12.55 10.75 -5.46
C ALA A 134 13.53 10.77 -4.27
N ASN A 135 13.05 11.19 -3.10
CA ASN A 135 13.85 11.16 -1.87
C ASN A 135 14.21 9.71 -1.45
N ARG A 136 15.27 9.58 -0.64
CA ARG A 136 15.82 8.27 -0.23
C ARG A 136 14.84 7.41 0.56
N VAL A 137 13.93 8.03 1.30
CA VAL A 137 12.93 7.30 2.11
C VAL A 137 11.90 6.65 1.18
N VAL A 138 11.40 7.37 0.17
CA VAL A 138 10.50 6.82 -0.86
C VAL A 138 11.18 5.65 -1.59
N GLN A 139 12.44 5.82 -1.99
CA GLN A 139 13.22 4.75 -2.62
C GLN A 139 13.31 3.52 -1.71
N PHE A 140 13.57 3.73 -0.42
CA PHE A 140 13.65 2.65 0.56
C PHE A 140 12.32 1.92 0.75
N VAL A 141 11.18 2.64 0.84
CA VAL A 141 9.85 2.03 0.94
C VAL A 141 9.61 1.09 -0.24
N PHE A 142 9.81 1.55 -1.47
CA PHE A 142 9.55 0.73 -2.64
C PHE A 142 10.59 -0.39 -2.83
N ALA A 143 11.87 -0.16 -2.54
CA ALA A 143 12.89 -1.21 -2.59
C ALA A 143 12.61 -2.33 -1.58
N SER A 144 12.29 -1.96 -0.34
CA SER A 144 11.97 -2.92 0.72
C SER A 144 10.65 -3.65 0.45
N LEU A 145 9.65 -2.98 -0.14
CA LEU A 145 8.42 -3.62 -0.59
C LEU A 145 8.63 -4.60 -1.75
N THR A 146 9.50 -4.25 -2.71
CA THR A 146 9.88 -5.16 -3.80
C THR A 146 10.53 -6.41 -3.23
N ALA A 147 11.49 -6.24 -2.31
CA ALA A 147 12.13 -7.35 -1.63
C ALA A 147 11.11 -8.19 -0.85
N LEU A 148 10.18 -7.54 -0.14
CA LEU A 148 9.11 -8.21 0.61
C LEU A 148 8.29 -9.14 -0.29
N PHE A 149 7.78 -8.68 -1.43
CA PHE A 149 6.97 -9.53 -2.31
C PHE A 149 7.74 -10.74 -2.85
N PHE A 150 9.01 -10.56 -3.23
CA PHE A 150 9.83 -11.68 -3.70
C PHE A 150 10.21 -12.65 -2.57
N LEU A 151 10.45 -12.14 -1.36
CA LEU A 151 10.69 -12.98 -0.18
C LEU A 151 9.42 -13.75 0.22
N LEU A 152 8.25 -13.13 0.19
CA LEU A 152 6.97 -13.80 0.42
C LEU A 152 6.75 -14.92 -0.61
N ALA A 153 7.05 -14.66 -1.89
CA ALA A 153 6.95 -15.67 -2.95
C ALA A 153 7.90 -16.86 -2.69
N ALA A 154 9.16 -16.60 -2.39
CA ALA A 154 10.11 -17.65 -2.03
C ALA A 154 9.71 -18.38 -0.74
N GLY A 155 9.12 -17.66 0.21
CA GLY A 155 8.63 -18.15 1.49
C GLY A 155 7.47 -19.14 1.40
N VAL A 156 6.74 -19.19 0.27
CA VAL A 156 5.67 -20.19 0.06
C VAL A 156 6.19 -21.63 0.19
N ASN A 157 7.46 -21.86 -0.18
CA ASN A 157 8.11 -23.16 -0.11
C ASN A 157 9.18 -23.26 0.99
N ASN A 158 9.40 -22.20 1.77
CA ASN A 158 10.45 -22.15 2.79
C ASN A 158 10.01 -21.27 3.97
N ALA A 159 9.76 -21.89 5.12
CA ALA A 159 9.28 -21.20 6.32
C ALA A 159 10.27 -20.14 6.85
N ASP A 160 11.58 -20.42 6.84
CA ASP A 160 12.58 -19.48 7.32
C ASP A 160 12.62 -18.20 6.46
N ILE A 161 12.46 -18.36 5.13
CA ILE A 161 12.35 -17.23 4.22
C ILE A 161 11.05 -16.46 4.45
N HIS A 162 9.95 -17.15 4.76
CA HIS A 162 8.67 -16.49 5.09
C HIS A 162 8.78 -15.64 6.36
N ILE A 163 9.43 -16.16 7.41
CA ILE A 163 9.69 -15.43 8.65
C ILE A 163 10.59 -14.22 8.38
N LEU A 164 11.66 -14.38 7.58
CA LEU A 164 12.51 -13.28 7.13
C LEU A 164 11.71 -12.21 6.37
N ALA A 165 10.79 -12.62 5.50
CA ALA A 165 9.89 -11.71 4.80
C ALA A 165 9.07 -10.88 5.80
N GLY A 166 8.58 -11.50 6.87
CA GLY A 166 7.93 -10.80 7.98
C GLY A 166 8.79 -9.68 8.57
N TYR A 167 10.05 -9.93 8.93
CA TYR A 167 10.92 -8.87 9.44
C TYR A 167 11.14 -7.74 8.42
N VAL A 168 11.37 -8.08 7.14
CA VAL A 168 11.50 -7.07 6.07
C VAL A 168 10.21 -6.26 5.92
N GLY A 169 9.05 -6.89 6.03
CA GLY A 169 7.76 -6.23 5.91
C GLY A 169 7.45 -5.30 7.08
N ILE A 170 7.87 -5.63 8.30
CA ILE A 170 7.79 -4.72 9.45
C ILE A 170 8.61 -3.46 9.16
N VAL A 171 9.87 -3.61 8.72
CA VAL A 171 10.76 -2.48 8.38
C VAL A 171 10.17 -1.64 7.23
N CYS A 172 9.65 -2.30 6.18
CA CYS A 172 8.98 -1.65 5.06
C CYS A 172 7.80 -0.79 5.55
N GLY A 173 6.87 -1.39 6.31
CA GLY A 173 5.69 -0.68 6.80
C GLY A 173 6.05 0.46 7.76
N SER A 174 7.04 0.27 8.63
CA SER A 174 7.54 1.33 9.51
C SER A 174 8.16 2.49 8.74
N SER A 175 8.90 2.22 7.66
CA SER A 175 9.48 3.28 6.82
C SER A 175 8.41 4.09 6.08
N ALA A 176 7.34 3.45 5.64
CA ALA A 176 6.19 4.13 5.02
C ALA A 176 5.43 4.98 6.04
N LEU A 177 5.21 4.45 7.25
CA LEU A 177 4.57 5.19 8.33
C LEU A 177 5.40 6.42 8.74
N TYR A 178 6.73 6.27 8.82
CA TYR A 178 7.65 7.36 9.05
C TYR A 178 7.55 8.42 7.95
N LEU A 179 7.59 8.03 6.67
CA LEU A 179 7.48 8.96 5.55
C LEU A 179 6.17 9.75 5.58
N GLY A 180 5.04 9.07 5.80
CA GLY A 180 3.73 9.72 5.87
C GLY A 180 3.66 10.74 7.00
N TRP A 181 4.18 10.41 8.18
CA TRP A 181 4.21 11.36 9.30
C TRP A 181 5.25 12.47 9.11
N ALA A 182 6.38 12.21 8.47
CA ALA A 182 7.36 13.23 8.13
C ALA A 182 6.73 14.29 7.21
N GLU A 183 5.97 13.87 6.20
CA GLU A 183 5.23 14.78 5.32
C GLU A 183 4.20 15.62 6.09
N VAL A 184 3.42 15.01 7.00
CA VAL A 184 2.45 15.75 7.86
C VAL A 184 3.16 16.77 8.74
N MET A 185 4.23 16.37 9.42
CA MET A 185 4.95 17.24 10.34
C MET A 185 5.65 18.39 9.61
N ASN A 186 6.21 18.14 8.42
CA ASN A 186 6.82 19.17 7.59
C ASN A 186 5.78 20.20 7.13
N GLU A 187 4.59 19.75 6.72
CA GLU A 187 3.48 20.63 6.36
C GLU A 187 3.03 21.49 7.56
N LEU A 188 2.83 20.87 8.73
CA LEU A 188 2.44 21.57 9.96
C LEU A 188 3.50 22.58 10.43
N ALA A 189 4.78 22.29 10.21
CA ALA A 189 5.88 23.17 10.59
C ALA A 189 6.16 24.27 9.56
N GLY A 190 5.62 24.18 8.34
CA GLY A 190 5.91 25.09 7.23
C GLY A 190 7.38 25.06 6.78
N ARG A 191 8.13 24.03 7.16
CA ARG A 191 9.55 23.82 6.81
C ARG A 191 9.91 22.34 6.92
N GLU A 192 11.01 21.96 6.27
CA GLU A 192 11.57 20.63 6.46
C GLU A 192 12.13 20.46 7.88
N LEU A 193 11.60 19.48 8.60
CA LEU A 193 12.13 18.97 9.85
C LEU A 193 13.06 17.80 9.50
N ARG A 194 14.33 17.92 9.93
CA ARG A 194 15.34 16.87 9.72
C ARG A 194 15.07 15.65 10.58
#